data_AF-A0A0W0UTZ7-F1
#
_entry.id   AF-A0A0W0UTZ7-F1
#
_cell.length_a   1.000
_cell.length_b   1.000
_cell.length_c   1.000
_cell.angle_alpha   90.00
_cell.angle_beta   90.00
_cell.angle_gamma   90.00
#
_symmetry.space_group_name_H-M   'P 1'
#
loop_
_entity.id
_entity.type
_entity.pdbx_description
1 polymer ?
#
loop_
_entity_poly.entity_id
_entity_poly.type
_entity_poly.pdbx_seq_one_letter_code
_entity_poly.pdbx_strand_id
1 'polypeptide(L)'
;MDSHDLLKEIDALVRSYDWTKEVRFNWLRNVGKTLVFFKNPEYALEFNALNQEESLSPRGILAINCLLNQNCANEIKIAGIKKILRDKGYNGEDEEKSGLRTDITHTVYGQLARMIANYEKNESCYIPIKF
;
A
#
# COMPACT_ATOMS: atom_id res chain seq x y z
N MET A 1 17.71 1.56 16.74
CA MET A 1 17.55 1.79 15.29
C MET A 1 17.20 3.25 15.09
N ASP A 2 17.79 3.97 14.14
CA ASP A 2 17.45 5.38 13.91
C ASP A 2 16.16 5.53 13.08
N SER A 3 15.52 6.71 13.16
CA SER A 3 14.35 7.08 12.36
C SER A 3 14.60 6.93 10.84
N HIS A 4 15.81 7.25 10.39
CA HIS A 4 16.22 7.12 9.01
C HIS A 4 16.32 5.64 8.57
N ASP A 5 16.85 4.78 9.44
CA ASP A 5 16.95 3.34 9.18
C ASP A 5 15.56 2.69 9.08
N LEU A 6 14.63 3.08 9.95
CA LEU A 6 13.24 2.60 9.89
C LEU A 6 12.59 2.95 8.56
N LEU A 7 12.70 4.21 8.13
CA LEU A 7 12.10 4.66 6.88
C LEU A 7 12.72 3.97 5.66
N LYS A 8 14.02 3.64 5.72
CA LYS A 8 14.70 2.87 4.68
C LYS A 8 14.20 1.43 4.61
N GLU A 9 13.99 0.76 5.75
CA GLU A 9 13.41 -0.58 5.77
C GLU A 9 11.96 -0.57 5.28
N ILE A 10 11.17 0.43 5.69
CA ILE A 10 9.80 0.63 5.19
C ILE A 10 9.79 0.83 3.67
N ASP A 11 10.66 1.69 3.13
CA ASP A 11 10.75 1.93 1.69
C ASP A 11 11.17 0.65 0.94
N ALA A 12 12.14 -0.11 1.47
CA ALA A 12 12.56 -1.38 0.88
C ALA A 12 11.41 -2.41 0.85
N LEU A 13 10.66 -2.53 1.95
CA LEU A 13 9.50 -3.42 2.04
C LEU A 13 8.39 -2.99 1.08
N VAL A 14 8.08 -1.69 1.01
CA VAL A 14 7.02 -1.22 0.11
C VAL A 14 7.43 -1.41 -1.35
N ARG A 15 8.71 -1.22 -1.71
CA ARG A 15 9.18 -1.39 -3.09
C ARG A 15 9.33 -2.85 -3.54
N SER A 16 9.35 -3.82 -2.62
CA SER A 16 9.52 -5.23 -2.99
C SER A 16 8.27 -5.88 -3.60
N TYR A 17 7.12 -5.20 -3.59
CA TYR A 17 5.85 -5.74 -4.07
C TYR A 17 5.32 -5.02 -5.32
N ASP A 18 4.71 -5.78 -6.21
CA ASP A 18 3.94 -5.27 -7.35
C ASP A 18 2.51 -4.95 -6.92
N TRP A 19 2.30 -3.73 -6.42
CA TRP A 19 1.02 -3.26 -5.91
C TRP A 19 -0.12 -3.24 -6.92
N THR A 20 0.18 -3.33 -8.23
CA THR A 20 -0.86 -3.36 -9.27
C THR A 20 -1.72 -4.64 -9.20
N LYS A 21 -1.16 -5.71 -8.63
CA LYS A 21 -1.83 -7.01 -8.41
C LYS A 21 -2.61 -7.07 -7.11
N GLU A 22 -2.35 -6.14 -6.20
CA GLU A 22 -2.86 -6.16 -4.82
C GLU A 22 -4.16 -5.37 -4.62
N VAL A 23 -4.86 -5.06 -5.71
CA VAL A 23 -6.19 -4.46 -5.70
C VAL A 23 -7.21 -5.53 -6.09
N ARG A 24 -7.98 -6.03 -5.11
CA ARG A 24 -8.91 -7.18 -5.26
C ARG A 24 -9.87 -7.09 -6.46
N PHE A 25 -10.21 -5.89 -6.93
CA PHE A 25 -11.15 -5.70 -8.05
C PHE A 25 -10.49 -5.13 -9.32
N ASN A 26 -9.15 -5.10 -9.43
CA ASN A 26 -8.49 -4.72 -10.68
C ASN A 26 -8.82 -5.70 -11.82
N TRP A 27 -9.05 -6.98 -11.52
CA TRP A 27 -9.50 -7.94 -12.52
C TRP A 27 -10.89 -7.58 -13.07
N LEU A 28 -11.81 -7.10 -12.23
CA LEU A 28 -13.16 -6.68 -12.64
C LEU A 28 -13.09 -5.46 -13.57
N ARG A 29 -12.17 -4.53 -13.31
CA ARG A 29 -11.86 -3.42 -14.22
C ARG A 29 -11.34 -3.91 -15.56
N ASN A 30 -10.42 -4.87 -15.58
CA ASN A 30 -9.92 -5.46 -16.82
C ASN A 30 -11.03 -6.16 -17.62
N VAL A 31 -11.95 -6.85 -16.94
CA VAL A 31 -13.14 -7.43 -17.58
C VAL A 31 -14.04 -6.34 -18.16
N GLY A 32 -14.28 -5.25 -17.42
CA GLY A 32 -15.03 -4.09 -17.91
C GLY A 32 -14.41 -3.46 -19.16
N LYS A 33 -13.08 -3.27 -19.18
CA LYS A 33 -12.34 -2.81 -20.36
C LYS A 33 -12.56 -3.75 -21.55
N THR A 34 -12.34 -5.04 -21.35
CA THR A 34 -12.54 -6.05 -22.39
C THR A 34 -13.97 -6.02 -22.95
N LEU A 35 -14.98 -5.90 -22.09
CA LEU A 35 -16.38 -5.79 -22.51
C LEU A 35 -16.66 -4.56 -23.37
N VAL A 36 -16.12 -3.39 -23.01
CA VAL A 36 -16.27 -2.16 -23.82
C VAL A 36 -15.57 -2.33 -25.18
N PHE A 37 -14.36 -2.88 -25.19
CA PHE A 37 -13.63 -3.18 -26.43
C PHE A 37 -14.44 -4.10 -27.39
N PHE A 38 -15.16 -5.08 -26.86
CA PHE A 38 -15.97 -6.00 -27.68
C PHE A 38 -17.33 -5.45 -28.07
N LYS A 39 -17.99 -4.65 -27.20
CA LYS A 39 -19.37 -4.19 -27.44
C LYS A 39 -19.45 -2.85 -28.14
N ASN A 40 -18.49 -1.95 -27.90
CA ASN A 40 -18.45 -0.62 -28.48
C ASN A 40 -17.00 -0.25 -28.84
N PRO A 41 -16.43 -0.87 -29.88
CA PRO A 41 -15.03 -0.69 -30.26
C PRO A 41 -14.70 0.78 -30.61
N GLU A 42 -15.67 1.55 -31.10
CA GLU A 42 -15.50 2.98 -31.41
C GLU A 42 -15.18 3.85 -30.19
N TYR A 43 -15.63 3.49 -28.99
CA TYR A 43 -15.34 4.21 -27.74
C TYR A 43 -14.21 3.58 -26.94
N ALA A 44 -13.65 2.45 -27.39
CA ALA A 44 -12.70 1.65 -26.61
C ALA A 44 -11.39 2.41 -26.33
N LEU A 45 -10.91 3.22 -27.28
CA LEU A 45 -9.70 4.02 -27.11
C LEU A 45 -9.90 5.14 -26.09
N GLU A 46 -11.00 5.89 -26.18
CA GLU A 46 -11.34 6.97 -25.25
C GLU A 46 -11.60 6.41 -23.84
N PHE A 47 -12.37 5.31 -23.75
CA PHE A 47 -12.60 4.61 -22.49
C PHE A 47 -11.29 4.11 -21.87
N ASN A 48 -10.37 3.57 -22.66
CA ASN A 48 -9.09 3.12 -22.15
C ASN A 48 -8.24 4.29 -21.63
N ALA A 49 -8.20 5.42 -22.36
CA ALA A 49 -7.49 6.63 -21.94
C ALA A 49 -8.03 7.18 -20.62
N LEU A 50 -9.36 7.28 -20.47
CA LEU A 50 -10.02 7.73 -19.24
C LEU A 50 -9.75 6.79 -18.04
N ASN A 51 -9.58 5.48 -18.30
CA ASN A 51 -9.25 4.51 -17.26
C ASN A 51 -7.74 4.38 -16.96
N GLN A 52 -6.85 5.11 -17.64
CA GLN A 52 -5.42 5.13 -17.29
C GLN A 52 -5.15 5.94 -16.02
N GLU A 53 -6.00 6.93 -15.72
CA GLU A 53 -5.87 7.77 -14.52
C GLU A 53 -6.34 7.05 -13.24
N GLU A 54 -7.08 5.94 -13.37
CA GLU A 54 -7.51 5.15 -12.23
C GLU A 54 -6.31 4.42 -11.59
N SER A 55 -6.02 4.76 -10.33
CA SER A 55 -4.90 4.14 -9.64
C SER A 55 -5.05 2.61 -9.53
N LEU A 56 -4.00 1.91 -9.95
CA LEU A 56 -3.88 0.45 -9.91
C LEU A 56 -3.36 -0.08 -8.58
N SER A 57 -3.01 0.79 -7.62
CA SER A 57 -2.40 0.39 -6.34
C SER A 57 -3.33 0.66 -5.15
N PRO A 58 -3.17 -0.05 -4.01
CA PRO A 58 -3.91 0.26 -2.80
C PRO A 58 -3.68 1.71 -2.36
N ARG A 59 -4.77 2.46 -2.10
CA ARG A 59 -4.69 3.88 -1.70
C ARG A 59 -3.80 4.14 -0.48
N GLY A 60 -3.76 3.20 0.48
CA GLY A 60 -2.89 3.31 1.65
C GLY A 60 -1.41 3.25 1.29
N ILE A 61 -1.01 2.34 0.41
CA ILE A 61 0.36 2.24 -0.11
C ILE A 61 0.76 3.50 -0.88
N LEU A 62 -0.14 4.07 -1.69
CA LEU A 62 0.13 5.34 -2.38
C LEU A 62 0.38 6.48 -1.39
N ALA A 63 -0.41 6.57 -0.33
CA ALA A 63 -0.24 7.58 0.70
C ALA A 63 1.09 7.40 1.45
N ILE A 64 1.48 6.15 1.74
CA ILE A 64 2.78 5.82 2.34
C ILE A 64 3.93 6.22 1.41
N ASN A 65 3.86 5.86 0.12
CA ASN A 65 4.84 6.27 -0.88
C ASN A 65 4.96 7.79 -1.02
N CYS A 66 3.84 8.52 -0.91
CA CYS A 66 3.85 9.97 -0.93
C CYS A 66 4.63 10.52 0.28
N LEU A 67 4.38 10.01 1.48
CA LEU A 67 5.10 10.42 2.70
C LEU A 67 6.60 10.10 2.64
N LEU A 68 6.97 8.92 2.13
CA LEU A 68 8.37 8.52 1.98
C LEU A 68 9.14 9.49 1.08
N ASN A 69 8.52 9.92 -0.02
CA ASN A 69 9.11 10.85 -1.00
C ASN A 69 8.99 12.33 -0.63
N GLN A 70 8.19 12.70 0.37
CA GLN A 70 8.05 14.09 0.80
C GLN A 70 9.34 14.60 1.47
N ASN A 71 9.68 15.86 1.23
CA ASN A 71 10.79 16.52 1.92
C ASN A 71 10.32 17.12 3.25
N CYS A 72 10.15 16.25 4.25
CA CYS A 72 9.76 16.61 5.61
C CYS A 72 10.54 15.79 6.65
N ALA A 73 10.43 16.18 7.92
CA ALA A 73 11.13 15.51 9.02
C ALA A 73 10.72 14.02 9.14
N ASN A 74 11.68 13.16 9.49
CA ASN A 74 11.47 11.71 9.54
C ASN A 74 10.36 11.32 10.53
N GLU A 75 10.25 12.03 11.65
CA GLU A 75 9.24 11.83 12.68
C GLU A 75 7.83 12.10 12.12
N ILE A 76 7.69 13.11 11.26
CA ILE A 76 6.42 13.45 10.60
C ILE A 76 6.04 12.32 9.63
N LYS A 77 7.01 11.78 8.88
CA LYS A 77 6.77 10.64 7.98
C LYS A 77 6.29 9.41 8.76
N ILE A 78 6.99 9.06 9.85
CA ILE A 78 6.65 7.91 10.69
C ILE A 78 5.25 8.08 11.30
N ALA A 79 4.95 9.26 11.87
CA ALA A 79 3.63 9.56 12.42
C ALA A 79 2.52 9.51 11.35
N GLY A 80 2.79 10.01 10.15
CA GLY A 80 1.87 9.94 9.01
C GLY A 80 1.58 8.51 8.56
N ILE A 81 2.63 7.68 8.43
CA ILE A 81 2.50 6.26 8.07
C ILE A 81 1.71 5.52 9.16
N LYS A 82 2.03 5.75 10.44
CA LYS A 82 1.30 5.19 11.58
C LYS A 82 -0.19 5.56 11.54
N LYS A 83 -0.51 6.82 11.25
CA LYS A 83 -1.90 7.29 11.11
C LYS A 83 -2.63 6.55 9.98
N ILE A 84 -2.01 6.42 8.80
CA ILE A 84 -2.60 5.71 7.66
C ILE A 84 -2.92 4.25 8.03
N LEU A 85 -2.00 3.57 8.72
CA LEU A 85 -2.17 2.18 9.15
C LEU A 85 -3.28 2.05 10.20
N ARG A 86 -3.33 2.97 11.17
CA ARG A 86 -4.37 3.01 12.21
C ARG A 86 -5.76 3.25 11.64
N ASP A 87 -5.89 4.17 10.69
CA ASP A 87 -7.14 4.44 9.95
C ASP A 87 -7.59 3.24 9.09
N LYS A 88 -6.75 2.21 8.99
CA LYS A 88 -7.03 0.95 8.30
C LYS A 88 -7.18 -0.22 9.28
N GLY A 89 -7.10 0.01 10.59
CA GLY A 89 -7.26 -1.00 11.63
C GLY A 89 -5.98 -1.79 11.94
N TYR A 90 -4.80 -1.20 11.70
CA TYR A 90 -3.51 -1.77 12.09
C TYR A 90 -2.82 -0.87 13.09
N ASN A 91 -2.59 -1.37 14.30
CA ASN A 91 -1.90 -0.65 15.38
C ASN A 91 -0.58 -1.34 15.81
N GLY A 92 -0.24 -2.49 15.22
CA GLY A 92 0.96 -3.27 15.52
C GLY A 92 0.72 -4.43 16.50
N GLU A 93 -0.44 -4.48 17.15
CA GLU A 93 -0.85 -5.56 18.08
C GLU A 93 -2.14 -6.25 17.60
N ASP A 94 -3.10 -5.44 17.15
CA ASP A 94 -4.36 -5.82 16.53
C ASP A 94 -4.31 -5.62 15.01
N GLU A 95 -4.84 -6.61 14.28
CA GLU A 95 -4.95 -6.59 12.82
C GLU A 95 -6.39 -6.85 12.41
N GLU A 96 -7.12 -5.80 12.03
CA GLU A 96 -8.47 -5.99 11.49
C GLU A 96 -8.41 -6.48 10.02
N LYS A 97 -8.77 -7.75 9.83
CA LYS A 97 -8.83 -8.34 8.48
C LYS A 97 -10.04 -7.79 7.72
N SER A 98 -9.78 -6.94 6.74
CA SER A 98 -10.80 -6.38 5.83
C SER A 98 -10.92 -7.21 4.55
N GLY A 99 -12.15 -7.57 4.16
CA GLY A 99 -12.43 -8.25 2.88
C GLY A 99 -12.14 -7.41 1.63
N LEU A 100 -11.76 -6.14 1.78
CA LEU A 100 -11.37 -5.25 0.69
C LEU A 100 -9.88 -5.38 0.31
N ARG A 101 -9.06 -6.04 1.15
CA ARG A 101 -7.60 -6.12 1.00
C ARG A 101 -7.17 -7.52 0.58
N THR A 102 -6.20 -7.63 -0.31
CA THR A 102 -5.53 -8.91 -0.55
C THR A 102 -4.78 -9.36 0.70
N ASP A 103 -4.50 -10.66 0.82
CA ASP A 103 -3.75 -11.18 1.96
C ASP A 103 -2.34 -10.58 2.04
N ILE A 104 -1.70 -10.27 0.90
CA ILE A 104 -0.42 -9.58 0.84
C ILE A 104 -0.54 -8.14 1.36
N THR A 105 -1.53 -7.36 0.90
CA THR A 105 -1.74 -5.99 1.42
C THR A 105 -1.97 -6.01 2.94
N HIS A 106 -2.73 -6.97 3.43
CA HIS A 106 -2.97 -7.13 4.86
C HIS A 106 -1.69 -7.47 5.62
N THR A 107 -0.90 -8.42 5.10
CA THR A 107 0.37 -8.83 5.69
C THR A 107 1.36 -7.67 5.76
N VAL A 108 1.52 -6.91 4.67
CA VAL A 108 2.46 -5.78 4.63
C VAL A 108 2.00 -4.66 5.56
N TYR A 109 0.70 -4.34 5.63
CA TYR A 109 0.22 -3.36 6.62
C TYR A 109 0.45 -3.81 8.07
N GLY A 110 0.26 -5.09 8.37
CA GLY A 110 0.60 -5.65 9.69
C GLY A 110 2.09 -5.54 9.99
N GLN A 111 2.95 -5.89 9.03
CA GLN A 111 4.41 -5.76 9.15
C GLN A 111 4.83 -4.30 9.39
N LEU A 112 4.34 -3.37 8.57
CA LEU A 112 4.64 -1.94 8.73
C LEU A 112 4.20 -1.41 10.11
N ALA A 113 3.01 -1.81 10.57
CA ALA A 113 2.51 -1.38 11.87
C ALA A 113 3.35 -1.93 13.02
N ARG A 114 3.79 -3.19 12.93
CA ARG A 114 4.71 -3.82 13.90
C ARG A 114 6.09 -3.18 13.87
N MET A 115 6.66 -2.87 12.69
CA MET A 115 7.95 -2.17 12.60
C MET A 115 7.92 -0.82 13.32
N ILE A 116 6.83 -0.05 13.14
CA ILE A 116 6.64 1.23 13.82
C ILE A 116 6.43 1.04 15.33
N ALA A 117 5.61 0.07 15.75
CA ALA A 117 5.39 -0.22 17.16
C ALA A 117 6.68 -0.66 17.88
N ASN A 118 7.48 -1.51 17.23
CA ASN A 118 8.77 -1.96 17.76
C ASN A 118 9.77 -0.80 17.85
N TYR A 119 9.78 0.10 16.85
CA TYR A 119 10.59 1.31 16.90
C TYR A 119 10.22 2.19 18.11
N GLU A 120 8.93 2.40 18.37
CA GLU A 120 8.47 3.17 19.54
C GLU A 120 8.81 2.51 20.88
N LYS A 121 8.87 1.18 20.93
CA LYS A 121 9.26 0.40 22.13
C LYS A 121 10.77 0.18 22.27
N ASN A 122 11.59 0.68 21.33
CA ASN A 122 13.03 0.38 21.23
C ASN A 122 13.36 -1.12 21.09
N GLU A 123 12.49 -1.88 20.43
CA GLU A 123 12.63 -3.31 20.15
C GLU A 123 13.17 -3.58 18.73
N SER A 124 13.47 -4.85 18.42
CA SER A 124 13.93 -5.24 17.08
C SER A 124 12.86 -4.95 16.03
N CYS A 125 13.18 -4.14 15.04
CA CYS A 125 12.26 -3.75 13.97
C CYS A 125 12.36 -4.65 12.74
N TYR A 126 13.34 -5.56 12.69
CA TYR A 126 13.49 -6.50 11.59
C TYR A 126 12.36 -7.54 11.64
N ILE A 127 11.51 -7.55 10.60
CA ILE A 127 10.50 -8.59 10.39
C ILE A 127 10.85 -9.29 9.08
N PRO A 128 11.23 -10.58 9.11
CA PRO A 128 11.58 -11.31 7.90
C PRO A 128 10.38 -11.37 6.95
N ILE A 129 10.63 -11.02 5.69
CA ILE A 129 9.66 -11.12 4.60
C ILE A 129 9.37 -12.60 4.39
N LYS A 130 8.15 -13.05 4.74
CA LYS A 130 7.68 -14.38 4.36
C LYS A 130 7.23 -14.30 2.90
N PHE A 131 8.03 -14.87 2.01
CA PHE A 131 7.64 -15.17 0.64
C PHE A 131 6.67 -16.34 0.59
#